data_AF-L8FPG7-F1
#
_entry.id   AF-L8FPG7-F1
#
_cell.length_a   1.000
_cell.length_b   1.000
_cell.length_c   1.000
_cell.angle_alpha   90.00
_cell.angle_beta   90.00
_cell.angle_gamma   90.00
#
_symmetry.space_group_name_H-M   'P 1'
#
loop_
_entity.id
_entity.type
_entity.pdbx_description
1 polymer ?
#
loop_
_entity_poly.entity_id
_entity_poly.type
_entity_poly.pdbx_seq_one_letter_code
_entity_poly.pdbx_strand_id
1 'polypeptide(L)'
;MVGAQWRNMIGWFVQYEEEKLRKQEASSGGPRGMIAINSFDPLTLLLLAAVNPAVIAVAVIMGRSADQWQKLPIAAFAASIAGFLLYWLGGEIGVFKIHAIGGEAAIFMLQIVFGLIWAGLAYALKSRASPSK
;
A
#
# COMPACT_ATOMS: atom_id res chain seq x y z
N MET A 1 -47.56 30.80 0.55
CA MET A 1 -47.63 29.34 0.27
C MET A 1 -46.26 28.65 0.18
N VAL A 2 -45.17 29.35 -0.16
CA VAL A 2 -43.80 28.78 -0.29
C VAL A 2 -43.24 28.16 1.00
N GLY A 3 -43.53 28.74 2.18
CA GLY A 3 -43.00 28.22 3.45
C GLY A 3 -43.55 26.85 3.87
N ALA A 4 -44.78 26.51 3.48
CA ALA A 4 -45.35 25.18 3.75
C ALA A 4 -44.72 24.10 2.87
N GLN A 5 -44.44 24.43 1.61
CA GLN A 5 -43.76 23.54 0.67
C GLN A 5 -42.31 23.25 1.10
N TRP A 6 -41.58 24.25 1.60
CA TRP A 6 -40.22 24.07 2.10
C TRP A 6 -40.15 23.15 3.33
N ARG A 7 -41.09 23.29 4.28
CA ARG A 7 -41.19 22.39 5.44
C ARG A 7 -41.49 20.94 5.03
N ASN A 8 -42.37 20.74 4.04
CA ASN A 8 -42.66 19.40 3.52
C ASN A 8 -41.44 18.79 2.82
N MET A 9 -40.65 19.60 2.11
CA MET A 9 -39.45 19.15 1.42
C MET A 9 -38.33 18.75 2.39
N ILE A 10 -38.16 19.50 3.49
CA ILE A 10 -37.24 19.13 4.57
C ILE A 10 -37.71 17.86 5.26
N GLY A 11 -39.01 17.74 5.55
CA GLY A 11 -39.56 16.53 6.16
C GLY A 11 -39.31 15.29 5.30
N TRP A 12 -39.53 15.39 3.99
CA TRP A 12 -39.21 14.32 3.05
C TRP A 12 -37.72 13.97 3.03
N PHE A 13 -36.84 14.99 3.06
CA PHE A 13 -35.40 14.79 3.05
C PHE A 13 -34.89 14.11 4.34
N VAL A 14 -35.37 14.55 5.51
CA VAL A 14 -35.04 13.95 6.80
C VAL A 14 -35.48 12.49 6.83
N GLN A 15 -36.70 12.20 6.39
CA GLN A 15 -37.22 10.83 6.37
C GLN A 15 -36.46 9.93 5.40
N TYR A 16 -36.05 10.47 4.25
CA TYR A 16 -35.21 9.76 3.29
C TYR A 16 -33.82 9.41 3.86
N GLU A 17 -33.20 10.31 4.61
CA GLU A 17 -31.93 10.05 5.32
C GLU A 17 -32.11 9.03 6.44
N GLU A 18 -33.19 9.12 7.23
CA GLU A 18 -33.48 8.12 8.27
C GLU A 18 -33.71 6.71 7.70
N GLU A 19 -34.42 6.58 6.57
CA GLU A 19 -34.59 5.30 5.89
C GLU A 19 -33.27 4.73 5.35
N LYS A 20 -32.38 5.58 4.84
CA LYS A 20 -31.04 5.17 4.43
C LYS A 20 -30.22 4.66 5.60
N LEU A 21 -30.22 5.40 6.71
CA LEU A 21 -29.50 5.03 7.93
C LEU A 21 -30.02 3.69 8.47
N ARG A 22 -31.34 3.50 8.55
CA ARG A 22 -31.91 2.21 8.98
C ARG A 22 -31.55 1.05 8.06
N LYS A 23 -31.51 1.26 6.75
CA LYS A 23 -31.10 0.22 5.80
C LYS A 23 -29.61 -0.12 5.95
N GLN A 24 -28.77 0.88 6.21
CA GLN A 24 -27.36 0.66 6.53
C GLN A 24 -27.20 -0.09 7.86
N GLU A 25 -27.90 0.30 8.92
CA GLU A 25 -27.89 -0.39 10.22
C GLU A 25 -28.41 -1.83 10.14
N ALA A 26 -29.48 -2.06 9.38
CA ALA A 26 -30.03 -3.39 9.14
C ALA A 26 -29.08 -4.28 8.31
N SER A 27 -28.36 -3.69 7.34
CA SER A 27 -27.34 -4.39 6.56
C SER A 27 -26.04 -4.61 7.36
N SER A 28 -25.77 -3.77 8.36
CA SER A 28 -24.51 -3.76 9.14
C SER A 28 -24.59 -4.57 10.43
N GLY A 29 -25.74 -5.16 10.77
CA GLY A 29 -25.88 -6.03 11.94
C GLY A 29 -25.81 -5.30 13.28
N GLY A 30 -26.86 -4.53 13.61
CA GLY A 30 -27.16 -4.06 14.97
C GLY A 30 -26.23 -2.97 15.54
N PRO A 31 -26.56 -2.42 16.74
CA PRO A 31 -25.91 -1.24 17.33
C PRO A 31 -24.47 -1.48 17.84
N ARG A 32 -23.84 -2.58 17.39
CA ARG A 32 -22.42 -2.90 17.59
C ARG A 32 -21.72 -3.30 16.28
N GLY A 33 -22.24 -2.86 15.14
CA GLY A 33 -21.47 -2.81 13.91
C GLY A 33 -20.38 -1.73 14.03
N MET A 34 -19.38 -1.96 14.89
CA MET A 34 -18.12 -1.24 14.79
C MET A 34 -17.67 -1.41 13.34
N ILE A 35 -17.57 -0.30 12.61
CA ILE A 35 -16.87 -0.30 11.32
C ILE A 35 -15.48 -0.83 11.65
N ALA A 36 -15.23 -2.10 11.33
CA ALA A 36 -13.93 -2.71 11.47
C ALA A 36 -13.03 -2.09 10.40
N ILE A 37 -12.62 -0.84 10.62
CA ILE A 37 -11.50 -0.26 9.91
C ILE A 37 -10.33 -1.13 10.31
N ASN A 38 -9.85 -1.95 9.35
CA ASN A 38 -8.63 -2.72 9.54
C ASN A 38 -7.56 -1.74 10.00
N SER A 39 -7.13 -1.91 11.25
CA SER A 39 -6.19 -0.99 11.87
C SER A 39 -4.87 -1.08 11.10
N PHE A 40 -4.33 0.08 10.74
CA PHE A 40 -3.03 0.17 10.07
C PHE A 40 -1.98 -0.55 10.92
N ASP A 41 -1.39 -1.61 10.37
CA ASP A 41 -0.30 -2.36 11.01
C ASP A 41 1.04 -2.00 10.35
N PRO A 42 1.79 -1.03 10.92
CA PRO A 42 3.05 -0.57 10.35
C PRO A 42 4.12 -1.66 10.31
N LEU A 43 4.10 -2.60 11.27
CA LEU A 43 5.13 -3.63 11.34
C LEU A 43 4.93 -4.65 10.23
N THR A 44 3.68 -5.06 9.97
CA THR A 44 3.37 -5.95 8.84
C THR A 44 3.79 -5.31 7.51
N LEU A 45 3.52 -4.02 7.31
CA LEU A 45 3.96 -3.31 6.10
C LEU A 45 5.49 -3.22 5.98
N LEU A 46 6.19 -2.97 7.09
CA LEU A 46 7.65 -2.91 7.13
C LEU A 46 8.27 -4.25 6.76
N LEU A 47 7.80 -5.33 7.40
CA LEU A 47 8.28 -6.69 7.14
C LEU A 47 7.98 -7.10 5.70
N LEU A 48 6.76 -6.89 5.25
CA LEU A 48 6.35 -7.20 3.89
C LEU A 48 7.22 -6.48 2.86
N ALA A 49 7.51 -5.19 3.06
CA ALA A 49 8.40 -4.44 2.18
C ALA A 49 9.87 -4.92 2.27
N ALA A 50 10.36 -5.27 3.46
CA ALA A 50 11.74 -5.70 3.70
C ALA A 50 12.06 -7.04 3.04
N VAL A 51 11.13 -8.00 3.13
CA VAL A 51 11.30 -9.37 2.63
C VAL A 51 10.54 -9.64 1.32
N ASN A 52 10.14 -8.59 0.59
CA ASN A 52 9.48 -8.76 -0.70
C ASN A 52 10.46 -9.41 -1.72
N PRO A 53 10.19 -10.62 -2.22
CA PRO A 53 11.12 -11.34 -3.09
C PRO A 53 11.34 -10.62 -4.42
N ALA A 54 10.36 -9.89 -4.95
CA ALA A 54 10.52 -9.11 -6.18
C ALA A 54 11.46 -7.90 -5.96
N VAL A 55 11.32 -7.20 -4.82
CA VAL A 55 12.22 -6.10 -4.46
C VAL A 55 13.66 -6.61 -4.35
N ILE A 56 13.86 -7.70 -3.62
CA ILE A 56 15.18 -8.30 -3.42
C ILE A 56 15.79 -8.71 -4.75
N ALA A 57 15.06 -9.46 -5.58
CA ALA A 57 15.58 -9.96 -6.86
C ALA A 57 16.01 -8.82 -7.79
N VAL A 58 15.14 -7.82 -8.01
CA VAL A 58 15.43 -6.70 -8.90
C VAL A 58 16.56 -5.83 -8.35
N ALA A 59 16.51 -5.50 -7.05
CA ALA A 59 17.54 -4.68 -6.41
C ALA A 59 18.91 -5.35 -6.46
N VAL A 60 19.00 -6.67 -6.25
CA VAL A 60 20.26 -7.41 -6.32
C VAL A 60 20.79 -7.48 -7.75
N ILE A 61 19.95 -7.81 -8.73
CA ILE A 61 20.35 -7.91 -10.14
C ILE A 61 20.86 -6.56 -10.66
N MET A 62 20.10 -5.49 -10.40
CA MET A 62 20.46 -4.15 -10.85
C MET A 62 21.59 -3.53 -10.03
N GLY A 63 21.64 -3.77 -8.72
CA GLY A 63 22.71 -3.30 -7.84
C GLY A 63 24.07 -3.89 -8.18
N ARG A 64 24.13 -5.18 -8.55
CA ARG A 64 25.36 -5.80 -9.10
C ARG A 64 25.74 -5.20 -10.45
N SER A 65 24.77 -4.79 -11.26
CA SER A 65 25.01 -4.21 -12.58
C SER A 65 25.30 -2.71 -12.55
N ALA A 66 25.24 -2.06 -11.38
CA ALA A 66 25.59 -0.67 -11.23
C ALA A 66 27.12 -0.48 -11.32
N ASP A 67 27.54 0.47 -12.16
CA ASP A 67 28.93 0.92 -12.30
C ASP A 67 29.23 2.15 -11.43
N GLN A 68 28.17 2.81 -10.97
CA GLN A 68 28.23 4.08 -10.28
C GLN A 68 27.16 4.10 -9.18
N TRP A 69 27.43 4.78 -8.07
CA TRP A 69 26.51 4.86 -6.94
C TRP A 69 25.20 5.59 -7.31
N GLN A 70 25.23 6.48 -8.30
CA GLN A 70 24.07 7.19 -8.84
C GLN A 70 23.04 6.27 -9.53
N LYS A 71 23.42 5.04 -9.89
CA LYS A 71 22.49 4.05 -10.47
C LYS A 71 21.68 3.31 -9.40
N LEU A 72 22.08 3.39 -8.12
CA LEU A 72 21.37 2.71 -7.03
C LEU A 72 19.95 3.24 -6.80
N PRO A 73 19.69 4.57 -6.82
CA PRO A 73 18.32 5.09 -6.79
C PRO A 73 17.43 4.57 -7.92
N ILE A 74 17.98 4.38 -9.13
CA ILE A 74 17.25 3.82 -10.27
C ILE A 74 16.92 2.35 -10.02
N ALA A 75 17.90 1.57 -9.53
CA ALA A 75 17.69 0.17 -9.16
C ALA A 75 16.61 0.02 -8.07
N ALA A 76 16.63 0.89 -7.07
CA ALA A 76 15.65 0.89 -5.99
C ALA A 76 14.24 1.25 -6.47
N PHE A 77 14.13 2.23 -7.37
CA PHE A 77 12.84 2.61 -7.96
C PHE A 77 12.28 1.50 -8.86
N ALA A 78 13.12 0.84 -9.65
CA ALA A 78 12.71 -0.33 -10.43
C ALA A 78 12.27 -1.48 -9.52
N ALA A 79 13.00 -1.72 -8.43
CA ALA A 79 12.66 -2.73 -7.43
C ALA A 79 11.32 -2.41 -6.73
N SER A 80 11.03 -1.15 -6.42
CA SER A 80 9.77 -0.76 -5.79
C SER A 80 8.57 -0.93 -6.72
N ILE A 81 8.72 -0.65 -8.02
CA ILE A 81 7.68 -0.93 -9.02
C ILE A 81 7.42 -2.43 -9.10
N ALA A 82 8.47 -3.25 -9.25
CA ALA A 82 8.32 -4.71 -9.35
C ALA A 82 7.69 -5.30 -8.09
N GLY A 83 8.13 -4.85 -6.91
CA GLY A 83 7.59 -5.26 -5.63
C GLY A 83 6.13 -4.85 -5.43
N PHE A 84 5.77 -3.62 -5.85
CA PHE A 84 4.39 -3.14 -5.83
C PHE A 84 3.48 -3.93 -6.76
N LEU A 85 3.94 -4.28 -7.97
CA LEU A 85 3.20 -5.15 -8.88
C LEU A 85 2.98 -6.54 -8.28
N LEU A 86 3.99 -7.13 -7.64
CA LEU A 86 3.83 -8.42 -6.97
C LEU A 86 2.83 -8.33 -5.80
N TYR A 87 2.91 -7.27 -5.00
CA TYR A 87 1.96 -6.98 -3.93
C TYR A 87 0.53 -6.84 -4.48
N TRP A 88 0.35 -6.09 -5.56
CA TRP A 88 -0.96 -5.89 -6.19
C TRP A 88 -1.53 -7.19 -6.73
N LEU A 89 -0.72 -7.98 -7.44
CA LEU A 89 -1.10 -9.31 -7.91
C LEU A 89 -1.47 -10.24 -6.75
N GLY A 90 -0.73 -10.20 -5.64
CA GLY A 90 -1.02 -10.95 -4.41
C GLY A 90 -2.35 -10.58 -3.76
N GLY A 91 -2.73 -9.30 -3.84
CA GLY A 91 -4.04 -8.81 -3.43
C GLY A 91 -5.16 -9.34 -4.34
N GLU A 92 -4.95 -9.34 -5.66
CA GLU A 92 -5.94 -9.79 -6.64
C GLU A 92 -6.28 -11.29 -6.50
N ILE A 93 -5.27 -12.12 -6.25
CA ILE A 93 -5.46 -13.58 -6.04
C ILE A 93 -5.99 -13.92 -4.63
N GLY A 94 -6.26 -12.92 -3.79
CA GLY A 94 -6.84 -13.11 -2.45
C GLY A 94 -5.88 -13.73 -1.42
N VAL A 95 -4.57 -13.75 -1.70
CA VAL A 95 -3.56 -14.26 -0.76
C VAL A 95 -3.45 -13.35 0.48
N PHE A 96 -3.75 -12.06 0.35
CA PHE A 96 -3.78 -11.11 1.47
C PHE A 96 -5.04 -10.24 1.42
N LYS A 97 -5.76 -10.11 2.56
CA LYS A 97 -6.85 -9.14 2.70
C LYS A 97 -6.27 -7.77 3.00
N ILE A 98 -5.87 -7.03 1.97
CA ILE A 98 -5.34 -5.68 2.18
C ILE A 98 -6.49 -4.67 1.98
N HIS A 99 -6.89 -4.03 3.07
CA HIS A 99 -7.93 -3.00 3.10
C HIS A 99 -7.52 -1.92 4.12
N ALA A 100 -6.39 -1.26 3.88
CA ALA A 100 -5.99 -0.09 4.65
C ALA A 100 -5.79 1.07 3.68
N ILE A 101 -6.72 2.04 3.72
CA ILE A 101 -6.65 3.28 2.93
C ILE A 101 -5.31 3.98 3.25
N GLY A 102 -4.37 3.99 2.29
CA GLY A 102 -3.05 4.62 2.42
C GLY A 102 -1.87 3.66 2.63
N GLY A 103 -2.12 2.36 2.83
CA GLY A 103 -1.07 1.35 2.95
C GLY A 103 -0.29 1.13 1.65
N GLU A 104 -0.91 1.38 0.50
CA GLU A 104 -0.34 1.20 -0.84
C GLU A 104 0.77 2.21 -1.16
N ALA A 105 0.59 3.47 -0.75
CA ALA A 105 1.63 4.48 -0.88
C ALA A 105 2.78 4.22 0.11
N ALA A 106 2.45 3.82 1.34
CA ALA A 106 3.44 3.49 2.36
C ALA A 106 4.31 2.30 1.93
N ILE A 107 3.71 1.22 1.40
CA ILE A 107 4.46 0.06 0.92
C ILE A 107 5.32 0.40 -0.29
N PHE A 108 4.84 1.25 -1.21
CA PHE A 108 5.66 1.70 -2.34
C PHE A 108 6.90 2.46 -1.86
N MET A 109 6.74 3.41 -0.92
CA MET A 109 7.84 4.19 -0.36
C MET A 109 8.83 3.33 0.44
N LEU A 110 8.33 2.41 1.27
CA LEU A 110 9.18 1.47 2.01
C LEU A 110 9.99 0.58 1.07
N GLN A 111 9.41 0.15 -0.05
CA GLN A 111 10.12 -0.65 -1.04
C GLN A 111 11.20 0.13 -1.78
N ILE A 112 11.09 1.45 -1.93
CA ILE A 112 12.20 2.27 -2.43
C ILE A 112 13.36 2.23 -1.43
N VAL A 113 13.09 2.40 -0.13
CA VAL A 113 14.12 2.37 0.92
C VAL A 113 14.79 1.00 0.98
N PHE A 114 14.02 -0.09 1.04
CA PHE A 114 14.59 -1.44 1.05
C PHE A 114 15.26 -1.80 -0.26
N GLY A 115 14.72 -1.36 -1.40
CA GLY A 115 15.37 -1.51 -2.70
C GLY A 115 16.75 -0.85 -2.74
N LEU A 116 16.90 0.33 -2.15
CA LEU A 116 18.20 1.00 -2.00
C LEU A 116 19.16 0.19 -1.12
N ILE A 117 18.68 -0.33 0.02
CA ILE A 117 19.49 -1.14 0.93
C ILE A 117 19.99 -2.40 0.21
N TRP A 118 19.11 -3.16 -0.43
CA TRP A 118 19.47 -4.39 -1.15
C TRP A 118 20.38 -4.13 -2.35
N ALA A 119 20.11 -3.09 -3.13
CA ALA A 119 20.97 -2.70 -4.26
C ALA A 119 22.35 -2.24 -3.78
N GLY A 120 22.41 -1.47 -2.68
CA GLY A 120 23.65 -1.01 -2.06
C GLY A 120 24.49 -2.16 -1.51
N LEU A 121 23.87 -3.13 -0.84
CA LEU A 121 24.54 -4.36 -0.40
C LEU A 121 25.12 -5.12 -1.58
N ALA A 122 24.32 -5.32 -2.64
CA ALA A 122 24.73 -6.02 -3.85
C ALA A 122 25.89 -5.32 -4.59
N TYR A 123 25.85 -3.99 -4.68
CA TYR A 123 26.91 -3.17 -5.24
C TYR A 123 28.20 -3.24 -4.42
N ALA A 124 28.11 -3.11 -3.10
CA ALA A 124 29.27 -3.19 -2.20
C ALA A 124 29.95 -4.56 -2.26
N LEU A 125 29.18 -5.65 -2.34
CA LEU A 125 29.72 -7.00 -2.48
C LEU A 125 30.44 -7.22 -3.81
N LYS A 126 29.98 -6.62 -4.91
CA LYS A 126 30.70 -6.62 -6.20
C LYS A 126 32.01 -5.84 -6.11
N SER A 127 31.99 -4.63 -5.56
CA SER A 127 33.17 -3.76 -5.48
C SER A 127 34.30 -4.37 -4.64
N ARG A 128 33.98 -5.19 -3.63
CA ARG A 128 34.97 -5.93 -2.84
C ARG A 128 35.57 -7.14 -3.55
N ALA A 129 34.89 -7.69 -4.55
CA ALA A 129 35.35 -8.85 -5.31
C ALA A 129 36.33 -8.50 -6.44
N SER A 130 36.52 -7.22 -6.75
CA SER A 130 37.54 -6.73 -7.67
C SER A 130 38.69 -6.05 -6.91
N PRO A 131 39.66 -6.82 -6.35
CA PRO A 131 40.92 -6.23 -5.92
C PRO A 131 41.64 -5.66 -7.15
N SER A 132 42.12 -4.42 -7.02
CA SER A 132 42.86 -3.69 -8.06
C SER A 132 44.03 -4.52 -8.58
N LYS A 133 44.16 -4.61 -9.91
CA LYS A 133 45.44 -4.89 -10.56
C LYS A 133 46.29 -3.63 -10.58
#